data_AF-A0AAD7T3A1-F1
#
_entry.id   AF-A0AAD7T3A1-F1
#
_cell.length_a   1.000
_cell.length_b   1.000
_cell.length_c   1.000
_cell.angle_alpha   90.00
_cell.angle_beta   90.00
_cell.angle_gamma   90.00
#
_symmetry.space_group_name_H-M   'P 1'
#
loop_
_entity.id
_entity.type
_entity.pdbx_description
1 polymer ?
#
loop_
_entity_poly.entity_id
_entity_poly.type
_entity_poly.pdbx_seq_one_letter_code
_entity_poly.pdbx_strand_id
1 'polypeptide(L)'
;MELKKSISETDRTLRSYGAVLETEWQTDKAQKDVSMAESTISPEEIEVEMARIQRLREVLVRRESELRFMMDDIQLCKDIMSLKQDLRKIVAVPEKDKTKKHRQREEELILKIHKLVQKRDFLVDDAEVERLREQEEDKEMADFLRLKLTPLEKLAKVTQSPTKPKRSTPEPPPNKPSIAKSGAAIIKDCCGATQCTIM
;
A
#
# COMPACT_ATOMS: atom_id res chain seq x y z
N MET A 1 10.00 -32.09 -25.69
CA MET A 1 10.71 -30.88 -25.23
C MET A 1 9.67 -29.96 -24.62
N GLU A 2 9.52 -30.04 -23.30
CA GLU A 2 8.61 -29.17 -22.54
C GLU A 2 9.38 -27.89 -22.16
N LEU A 3 8.96 -26.74 -22.70
CA LEU A 3 9.41 -25.46 -22.17
C LEU A 3 8.63 -25.21 -20.86
N LYS A 4 9.24 -25.62 -19.75
CA LYS A 4 8.93 -25.06 -18.43
C LYS A 4 9.28 -23.58 -18.46
N LYS A 5 8.30 -22.73 -18.73
CA LYS A 5 8.39 -21.29 -18.51
C LYS A 5 8.08 -21.05 -17.03
N SER A 6 9.15 -21.07 -16.23
CA SER A 6 9.18 -20.41 -14.92
C SER A 6 8.97 -18.91 -15.15
N ILE A 7 7.71 -18.47 -15.10
CA ILE A 7 7.39 -17.06 -14.91
C ILE A 7 7.32 -16.88 -13.39
N SER A 8 8.24 -16.04 -12.93
CA SER A 8 8.59 -15.73 -11.56
C SER A 8 7.41 -15.34 -10.68
N GLU A 9 7.44 -15.83 -9.44
CA GLU A 9 6.54 -15.49 -8.32
C GLU A 9 6.57 -14.00 -7.91
N THR A 10 7.39 -13.16 -8.55
CA THR A 10 7.53 -11.73 -8.26
C THR A 10 6.60 -10.81 -9.06
N ASP A 11 5.89 -11.33 -10.07
CA ASP A 11 5.05 -10.51 -10.97
C ASP A 11 3.54 -10.59 -10.66
N ARG A 12 3.19 -11.26 -9.56
CA ARG A 12 1.96 -10.95 -8.83
C ARG A 12 2.28 -9.80 -7.87
N THR A 13 2.41 -8.58 -8.41
CA THR A 13 1.73 -7.49 -7.72
C THR A 13 0.35 -8.03 -7.39
N LEU A 14 0.03 -8.18 -6.10
CA LEU A 14 -1.30 -8.58 -5.64
C LEU A 14 -2.28 -7.83 -6.53
N ARG A 15 -3.03 -8.54 -7.39
CA ARG A 15 -3.95 -7.92 -8.34
C ARG A 15 -4.89 -7.07 -7.48
N SER A 16 -4.61 -5.78 -7.45
CA SER A 16 -5.35 -4.82 -6.65
C SER A 16 -6.50 -4.34 -7.51
N TYR A 17 -7.69 -4.35 -6.94
CA TYR A 17 -8.87 -3.82 -7.61
C TYR A 17 -8.94 -2.29 -7.52
N GLY A 18 -8.00 -1.66 -6.80
CA GLY A 18 -7.94 -0.21 -6.60
C GLY A 18 -6.59 0.38 -7.00
N ALA A 19 -6.50 1.71 -7.01
CA ALA A 19 -5.28 2.46 -7.33
C ALA A 19 -4.39 2.70 -6.10
N VAL A 20 -4.91 2.48 -4.90
CA VAL A 20 -4.19 2.70 -3.63
C VAL A 20 -3.08 1.66 -3.45
N LEU A 21 -1.82 2.09 -3.58
CA LEU A 21 -0.66 1.20 -3.46
C LEU A 21 -0.29 0.86 -2.00
N GLU A 22 -0.43 1.83 -1.09
CA GLU A 22 0.01 1.69 0.30
C GLU A 22 -0.95 2.41 1.23
N THR A 23 -1.34 1.74 2.31
CA THR A 23 -2.13 2.32 3.40
C THR A 23 -1.28 2.57 4.64
N GLU A 24 0.00 2.18 4.61
CA GLU A 24 0.92 2.42 5.71
C GLU A 24 1.20 3.91 5.84
N TRP A 25 0.83 4.44 7.00
CA TRP A 25 1.11 5.81 7.35
C TRP A 25 2.49 5.87 8.02
N GLN A 26 3.44 6.58 7.40
CA GLN A 26 4.64 7.01 8.11
C GLN A 26 4.22 8.07 9.12
N THR A 27 4.11 7.68 10.39
CA THR A 27 4.10 8.68 11.45
C THR A 27 5.41 9.44 11.35
N ASP A 28 5.34 10.73 11.03
CA ASP A 28 6.50 11.60 11.21
C ASP A 28 6.98 11.38 12.64
N LYS A 29 8.21 10.85 12.78
CA LYS A 29 8.86 10.54 14.08
C LYS A 29 9.09 11.78 14.96
N ALA A 30 8.41 12.87 14.66
CA ALA A 30 8.37 14.13 15.38
C ALA A 30 7.16 14.26 16.32
N GLN A 31 6.32 13.23 16.49
CA GLN A 31 5.44 13.14 17.66
C GLN A 31 6.28 12.88 18.92
N LYS A 32 6.85 13.97 19.45
CA LYS A 32 7.10 14.08 20.90
C LYS A 32 5.84 13.64 21.62
N ASP A 33 6.00 12.84 22.68
CA ASP A 33 4.97 12.58 23.68
C ASP A 33 4.09 13.82 23.87
N VAL A 34 2.84 13.71 23.44
CA VAL A 34 1.85 14.76 23.67
C VAL A 34 1.52 14.70 25.16
N SER A 35 2.33 15.42 25.95
CA SER A 35 1.97 15.79 27.30
C SER A 35 0.67 16.58 27.21
N MET A 36 -0.42 15.99 27.69
CA MET A 36 -1.76 16.61 27.74
C MET A 36 -1.85 17.84 28.65
N ALA A 37 -0.72 18.28 29.22
CA ALA A 37 -0.60 19.50 29.99
C ALA A 37 -0.21 20.67 29.05
N GLU A 38 -1.22 21.49 28.72
CA GLU A 38 -1.07 22.87 28.22
C GLU A 38 -0.42 23.07 26.84
N SER A 39 -0.88 22.34 25.81
CA SER A 39 -0.68 22.79 24.43
C SER A 39 -1.99 23.40 23.90
N THR A 40 -2.08 24.72 23.89
CA THR A 40 -3.08 25.42 23.07
C THR A 40 -2.71 25.20 21.61
N ILE A 41 -3.25 24.15 21.01
CA ILE A 41 -3.15 23.89 19.58
C ILE A 41 -3.64 25.13 18.83
N SER A 42 -2.84 25.60 17.87
CA SER A 42 -3.23 26.77 17.08
C SER A 42 -4.34 26.41 16.07
N PRO A 43 -5.20 27.35 15.65
CA PRO A 43 -6.19 27.08 14.61
C PRO A 43 -5.59 26.50 13.33
N GLU A 44 -4.39 26.95 12.95
CA GLU A 44 -3.64 26.44 11.79
C GLU A 44 -3.26 24.95 11.95
N GLU A 45 -2.84 24.54 13.15
CA GLU A 45 -2.52 23.13 13.46
C GLU A 45 -3.79 22.25 13.39
N ILE A 46 -4.94 22.76 13.83
CA ILE A 46 -6.23 22.07 13.69
C ILE A 46 -6.55 21.85 12.20
N GLU A 47 -6.40 22.89 11.38
CA GLU A 47 -6.68 22.81 9.94
C GLU A 47 -5.79 21.77 9.25
N VAL A 48 -4.50 21.71 9.61
CA VAL A 48 -3.58 20.70 9.10
C VAL A 48 -4.00 19.29 9.52
N GLU A 49 -4.38 19.07 10.78
CA GLU A 49 -4.84 17.75 11.25
C GLU A 49 -6.19 17.35 10.63
N MET A 50 -7.11 18.28 10.42
CA MET A 50 -8.36 18.01 9.72
C MET A 50 -8.10 17.56 8.27
N ALA A 51 -7.19 18.24 7.56
CA ALA A 51 -6.81 17.84 6.20
C ALA A 51 -6.17 16.44 6.17
N ARG A 52 -5.37 16.09 7.19
CA ARG A 52 -4.80 14.74 7.36
C ARG A 52 -5.89 13.69 7.56
N ILE A 53 -6.84 13.95 8.46
CA ILE A 53 -7.98 13.06 8.73
C ILE A 53 -8.81 12.84 7.46
N GLN A 54 -9.09 13.91 6.72
CA GLN A 54 -9.86 13.84 5.48
C GLN A 54 -9.16 12.95 4.44
N ARG A 55 -7.84 13.12 4.25
CA ARG A 55 -7.05 12.28 3.36
C ARG A 55 -7.07 10.80 3.79
N LEU A 56 -6.91 10.54 5.08
CA LEU A 56 -6.95 9.18 5.62
C LEU A 56 -8.32 8.53 5.36
N ARG A 57 -9.41 9.28 5.59
CA ARG A 57 -10.77 8.83 5.31
C ARG A 57 -10.94 8.45 3.84
N GLU A 58 -10.43 9.25 2.91
CA GLU A 58 -10.51 8.97 1.47
C GLU A 58 -9.77 7.68 1.10
N VAL A 59 -8.56 7.47 1.63
CA VAL A 59 -7.79 6.21 1.43
C VAL A 59 -8.56 5.01 1.97
N LEU A 60 -9.14 5.11 3.16
CA LEU A 60 -9.90 4.02 3.77
C LEU A 60 -11.16 3.68 2.98
N VAL A 61 -11.88 4.68 2.47
CA VAL A 61 -13.09 4.46 1.65
C VAL A 61 -12.74 3.76 0.34
N ARG A 62 -11.65 4.15 -0.34
CA ARG A 62 -11.17 3.45 -1.55
C ARG A 62 -10.82 2.00 -1.25
N ARG A 63 -10.12 1.75 -0.14
CA ARG A 63 -9.76 0.39 0.29
C ARG A 63 -11.00 -0.44 0.64
N GLU A 64 -12.02 0.15 1.25
CA GLU A 64 -13.30 -0.51 1.51
C GLU A 64 -13.97 -0.95 0.20
N SER A 65 -14.02 -0.07 -0.80
CA SER A 65 -14.55 -0.38 -2.13
C SER A 65 -13.80 -1.54 -2.78
N GLU A 66 -12.47 -1.54 -2.71
CA GLU A 66 -11.62 -2.63 -3.22
C GLU A 66 -11.93 -3.97 -2.51
N LEU A 67 -12.06 -3.94 -1.19
CA LEU A 67 -12.42 -5.11 -0.39
C LEU A 67 -13.80 -5.67 -0.77
N ARG A 68 -14.74 -4.80 -1.15
CA ARG A 68 -16.07 -5.20 -1.62
C ARG A 68 -15.98 -5.94 -2.96
N PHE A 69 -15.22 -5.42 -3.92
CA PHE A 69 -14.96 -6.13 -5.19
C PHE A 69 -14.32 -7.51 -4.96
N MET A 70 -13.33 -7.61 -4.06
CA MET A 70 -12.72 -8.90 -3.71
C MET A 70 -13.72 -9.87 -3.07
N MET A 71 -14.55 -9.39 -2.16
CA MET A 71 -15.57 -10.21 -1.50
C MET A 71 -16.56 -10.77 -2.52
N ASP A 72 -17.01 -9.94 -3.47
CA ASP A 72 -17.93 -10.35 -4.52
C ASP A 72 -17.27 -11.34 -5.50
N ASP A 73 -16.01 -11.15 -5.91
CA ASP A 73 -15.28 -12.13 -6.75
C ASP A 73 -15.10 -13.48 -6.02
N ILE A 74 -14.76 -13.44 -4.72
CA ILE A 74 -14.66 -14.64 -3.90
C ILE A 74 -15.99 -15.38 -3.86
N GLN A 75 -17.11 -14.67 -3.71
CA GLN A 75 -18.44 -15.29 -3.67
C GLN A 75 -18.81 -15.90 -5.03
N LEU A 76 -18.57 -15.18 -6.13
CA LEU A 76 -18.77 -15.72 -7.47
C LEU A 76 -17.91 -16.97 -7.71
N CYS A 77 -16.65 -16.95 -7.28
CA CYS A 77 -15.75 -18.10 -7.38
C CYS A 77 -16.27 -19.31 -6.59
N LYS A 78 -16.76 -19.12 -5.36
CA LYS A 78 -17.36 -20.19 -4.55
C LYS A 78 -18.58 -20.80 -5.24
N ASP A 79 -19.49 -19.97 -5.75
CA ASP A 79 -20.70 -20.43 -6.42
C ASP A 79 -20.37 -21.19 -7.71
N ILE A 80 -19.45 -20.67 -8.52
CA ILE A 80 -18.93 -21.33 -9.73
C ILE A 80 -18.28 -22.67 -9.37
N MET A 81 -17.46 -22.72 -8.33
CA MET A 81 -16.80 -23.95 -7.90
C MET A 81 -17.80 -25.01 -7.45
N SER A 82 -18.81 -24.63 -6.67
CA SER A 82 -19.88 -25.53 -6.24
C SER A 82 -20.63 -26.12 -7.44
N LEU A 83 -21.06 -25.28 -8.38
CA LEU A 83 -21.73 -25.75 -9.60
C LEU A 83 -20.83 -26.64 -10.47
N LYS A 84 -19.53 -26.30 -10.60
CA LYS A 84 -18.55 -27.11 -11.32
C LYS A 84 -18.35 -28.48 -10.67
N GLN A 85 -18.39 -28.57 -9.33
CA GLN A 85 -18.31 -29.85 -8.63
C GLN A 85 -19.54 -30.72 -8.92
N ASP A 86 -20.73 -30.13 -8.91
CA ASP A 86 -21.96 -30.85 -9.27
C ASP A 86 -21.97 -31.30 -10.73
N LEU A 87 -21.49 -30.44 -11.65
CA LEU A 87 -21.35 -30.79 -13.06
C LEU A 87 -20.39 -31.97 -13.25
N ARG A 88 -19.23 -31.98 -12.56
CA ARG A 88 -18.26 -33.08 -12.60
C ARG A 88 -18.87 -34.42 -12.19
N LYS A 89 -19.79 -34.44 -11.22
CA LYS A 89 -20.50 -35.68 -10.81
C LYS A 89 -21.33 -36.25 -11.96
N ILE A 90 -21.97 -35.39 -12.76
CA ILE A 90 -22.77 -35.83 -13.91
C ILE A 90 -21.88 -36.25 -15.08
N VAL A 91 -20.84 -35.47 -15.38
CA VAL A 91 -19.89 -35.75 -16.46
C VAL A 91 -19.11 -37.06 -16.23
N ALA A 92 -18.91 -37.45 -14.97
CA ALA A 92 -18.27 -38.73 -14.64
C ALA A 92 -19.11 -39.97 -14.98
N VAL A 93 -20.43 -39.81 -15.21
CA VAL A 93 -21.30 -40.92 -15.62
C VAL A 93 -21.06 -41.23 -17.10
N PRO A 94 -20.76 -42.50 -17.48
CA PRO A 94 -20.59 -42.89 -18.87
C PRO A 94 -21.82 -42.55 -19.72
N GLU A 95 -21.61 -42.13 -20.98
CA GLU A 95 -22.69 -41.62 -21.84
C GLU A 95 -23.82 -42.64 -22.08
N LYS A 96 -23.48 -43.94 -22.12
CA LYS A 96 -24.43 -45.05 -22.24
C LYS A 96 -25.37 -45.18 -21.04
N ASP A 97 -24.94 -44.72 -19.87
CA ASP A 97 -25.65 -44.82 -18.60
C ASP A 97 -26.34 -43.48 -18.24
N LYS A 98 -26.15 -42.43 -19.06
CA LYS A 98 -26.81 -41.13 -18.85
C LYS A 98 -28.29 -41.17 -19.25
N THR A 99 -29.14 -40.96 -18.25
CA THR A 99 -30.57 -40.68 -18.41
C THR A 99 -30.84 -39.30 -19.01
N LYS A 100 -32.05 -39.08 -19.54
CA LYS A 100 -32.49 -37.75 -20.01
C LYS A 100 -32.41 -36.68 -18.91
N LYS A 101 -32.67 -37.04 -17.65
CA LYS A 101 -32.56 -36.12 -16.51
C LYS A 101 -31.12 -35.69 -16.26
N HIS A 102 -30.13 -36.58 -16.46
CA HIS A 102 -28.71 -36.21 -16.35
C HIS A 102 -28.34 -35.17 -17.40
N ARG A 103 -28.74 -35.37 -18.66
CA ARG A 103 -28.48 -34.42 -19.76
C ARG A 103 -29.13 -33.05 -19.52
N GLN A 104 -30.39 -33.02 -19.11
CA GLN A 104 -31.07 -31.76 -18.76
C GLN A 104 -30.37 -31.01 -17.63
N ARG A 105 -29.98 -31.72 -16.56
CA ARG A 105 -29.30 -31.09 -15.43
C ARG A 105 -27.88 -30.64 -15.78
N GLU A 106 -27.19 -31.36 -16.67
CA GLU A 106 -25.89 -30.96 -17.24
C GLU A 106 -26.01 -29.62 -17.98
N GLU A 107 -26.98 -29.49 -18.89
CA GLU A 107 -27.24 -28.24 -19.62
C GLU A 107 -27.61 -27.07 -18.69
N GLU A 108 -28.47 -27.32 -17.69
CA GLU A 108 -28.82 -26.31 -16.69
C GLU A 108 -27.62 -25.82 -15.88
N LEU A 109 -26.74 -26.73 -15.46
CA LEU A 109 -25.53 -26.39 -14.70
C LEU A 109 -24.56 -25.58 -15.57
N ILE A 110 -24.37 -25.97 -16.83
CA ILE A 110 -23.52 -25.24 -17.78
C ILE A 110 -24.04 -23.81 -17.97
N LEU A 111 -25.35 -23.64 -18.18
CA LEU A 111 -25.98 -22.32 -18.33
C LEU A 111 -25.80 -21.45 -17.07
N LYS A 112 -25.97 -22.02 -15.87
CA LYS A 112 -25.75 -21.28 -14.61
C LYS A 112 -24.29 -20.88 -14.42
N ILE A 113 -23.35 -21.78 -14.69
CA ILE A 113 -21.91 -21.49 -14.62
C ILE A 113 -21.56 -20.38 -15.60
N HIS A 114 -22.04 -20.44 -16.84
CA HIS A 114 -21.79 -19.40 -17.85
C HIS A 114 -22.27 -18.03 -17.40
N LYS A 115 -23.49 -17.93 -16.85
CA LYS A 115 -24.02 -16.66 -16.31
C LYS A 115 -23.18 -16.10 -15.17
N LEU A 116 -22.68 -16.94 -14.26
CA LEU A 116 -21.81 -16.49 -13.17
C LEU A 116 -20.44 -16.05 -13.69
N VAL A 117 -19.89 -16.74 -14.69
CA VAL A 117 -18.64 -16.31 -15.34
C VAL A 117 -18.83 -14.96 -16.02
N GLN A 118 -19.92 -14.75 -16.75
CA GLN A 118 -20.23 -13.43 -17.32
C GLN A 118 -20.35 -12.34 -16.25
N LYS A 119 -21.05 -12.63 -15.14
CA LYS A 119 -21.14 -11.68 -14.01
C LYS A 119 -19.77 -11.35 -13.43
N ARG A 120 -18.87 -12.33 -13.36
CA ARG A 120 -17.49 -12.13 -12.90
C ARG A 120 -16.69 -11.28 -13.89
N ASP A 121 -16.87 -11.48 -15.18
CA ASP A 121 -16.21 -10.67 -16.21
C ASP A 121 -16.64 -9.19 -16.07
N PHE A 122 -17.95 -8.92 -15.91
CA PHE A 122 -18.43 -7.56 -15.63
C PHE A 122 -17.85 -6.96 -14.34
N LEU A 123 -17.72 -7.75 -13.26
CA LEU A 123 -17.11 -7.27 -12.02
C LEU A 123 -15.65 -6.83 -12.22
N VAL A 124 -14.90 -7.55 -13.06
CA VAL A 124 -13.51 -7.19 -13.39
C VAL A 124 -13.47 -5.90 -14.20
N ASP A 125 -14.36 -5.74 -15.17
CA ASP A 125 -14.45 -4.51 -15.97
C ASP A 125 -14.83 -3.31 -15.11
N ASP A 126 -15.84 -3.45 -14.23
CA ASP A 126 -16.27 -2.39 -13.31
C ASP A 126 -15.15 -1.95 -12.36
N ALA A 127 -14.39 -2.90 -11.82
CA ALA A 127 -13.27 -2.59 -10.94
C ALA A 127 -12.12 -1.91 -11.67
N GLU A 128 -11.85 -2.26 -12.93
CA GLU A 128 -10.83 -1.57 -13.74
C GLU A 128 -11.25 -0.13 -14.04
N VAL A 129 -12.54 0.12 -14.30
CA VAL A 129 -13.07 1.47 -14.48
C VAL A 129 -12.87 2.30 -13.20
N GLU A 130 -13.19 1.75 -12.03
CA GLU A 130 -12.99 2.46 -10.76
C GLU A 130 -11.51 2.73 -10.49
N ARG A 131 -10.61 1.76 -10.76
CA ARG A 131 -9.16 1.94 -10.64
C ARG A 131 -8.64 3.08 -11.52
N LEU A 132 -9.08 3.15 -12.77
CA LEU A 132 -8.68 4.21 -13.70
C LEU A 132 -9.20 5.58 -13.25
N ARG A 133 -10.43 5.63 -12.72
CA ARG A 133 -11.02 6.84 -12.17
C ARG A 133 -10.23 7.36 -10.97
N GLU A 134 -9.90 6.50 -10.00
CA GLU A 134 -9.07 6.87 -8.84
C GLU A 134 -7.70 7.44 -9.29
N GLN A 135 -7.07 6.83 -10.29
CA GLN A 135 -5.80 7.30 -10.83
C GLN A 135 -5.92 8.68 -11.50
N GLU A 136 -7.04 8.96 -12.17
CA GLU A 136 -7.32 10.27 -12.78
C GLU A 136 -7.56 11.34 -11.70
N GLU A 137 -8.34 11.04 -10.66
CA GLU A 137 -8.56 11.92 -9.51
C GLU A 137 -7.23 12.31 -8.83
N ASP A 138 -6.34 11.34 -8.60
CA ASP A 138 -5.02 11.58 -8.00
C ASP A 138 -4.13 12.45 -8.89
N LYS A 139 -4.18 12.23 -10.21
CA LYS A 139 -3.43 13.03 -11.18
C LYS A 139 -3.91 14.47 -11.20
N GLU A 140 -5.22 14.69 -11.24
CA GLU A 140 -5.80 16.04 -11.19
C GLU A 140 -5.41 16.78 -9.92
N MET A 141 -5.44 16.09 -8.77
CA MET A 141 -5.01 16.66 -7.49
C MET A 141 -3.52 17.04 -7.51
N ALA A 142 -2.65 16.16 -8.00
CA ALA A 142 -1.22 16.43 -8.10
C ALA A 142 -0.92 17.60 -9.06
N ASP A 143 -1.62 17.65 -10.20
CA ASP A 143 -1.48 18.73 -11.18
C ASP A 143 -1.95 20.07 -10.62
N PHE A 144 -3.07 20.07 -9.89
CA PHE A 144 -3.58 21.25 -9.19
C PHE A 144 -2.58 21.78 -8.17
N LEU A 145 -2.06 20.92 -7.29
CA LEU A 145 -1.07 21.28 -6.29
C LEU A 145 0.21 21.83 -6.94
N ARG A 146 0.70 21.16 -7.99
CA ARG A 146 1.88 21.63 -8.74
C ARG A 146 1.65 23.03 -9.31
N LEU A 147 0.48 23.30 -9.90
CA LEU A 147 0.16 24.61 -10.46
C LEU A 147 0.06 25.71 -9.39
N LYS A 148 -0.45 25.39 -8.20
CA LYS A 148 -0.61 26.35 -7.09
C LYS A 148 0.69 26.59 -6.30
N LEU A 149 1.54 25.58 -6.15
CA LEU A 149 2.76 25.66 -5.35
C LEU A 149 3.98 26.16 -6.15
N THR A 150 4.05 25.90 -7.46
CA THR A 150 5.19 26.36 -8.28
C THR A 150 5.43 27.88 -8.27
N PRO A 151 4.41 28.77 -8.23
CA PRO A 151 4.63 30.20 -8.03
C PRO A 151 5.20 30.54 -6.65
N LEU A 152 4.77 29.83 -5.60
CA LEU A 152 5.23 30.04 -4.22
C LEU A 152 6.69 29.61 -4.05
N GLU A 153 7.10 28.49 -4.65
CA GLU A 153 8.50 28.04 -4.65
C GLU A 153 9.43 29.03 -5.36
N LYS A 154 8.98 29.61 -6.48
CA LYS A 154 9.74 30.62 -7.22
C LYS A 154 9.91 31.89 -6.38
N LEU A 155 8.87 32.32 -5.67
CA LEU A 155 8.93 33.47 -4.78
C LEU A 155 9.85 33.22 -3.58
N ALA A 156 9.79 32.04 -2.97
CA ALA A 156 10.69 31.64 -1.88
C ALA A 156 12.16 31.60 -2.30
N LYS A 157 12.46 31.16 -3.53
CA LYS A 157 13.82 31.16 -4.10
C LYS A 157 14.33 32.55 -4.44
N VAL A 158 13.47 33.50 -4.82
CA VAL A 158 13.88 34.91 -5.06
C VAL A 158 14.26 35.61 -3.75
N THR A 159 13.58 35.30 -2.65
CA THR A 159 13.94 35.81 -1.31
C THR A 159 15.24 35.20 -0.77
N GLN A 160 15.72 34.09 -1.33
CA GLN A 160 16.97 33.42 -0.98
C GLN A 160 18.05 33.62 -2.08
N SER A 161 18.64 34.81 -2.15
CA SER A 161 19.91 35.04 -2.86
C SER A 161 20.88 35.86 -2.00
N PRO A 162 22.20 35.73 -2.23
CA PRO A 162 23.12 34.87 -1.49
C PRO A 162 23.64 35.50 -0.18
N THR A 163 23.85 34.65 0.82
CA THR A 163 24.62 34.95 2.02
C THR A 163 26.03 35.44 1.64
N LYS A 164 26.38 36.61 2.19
CA LYS A 164 27.70 37.24 2.17
C LYS A 164 28.83 36.24 2.47
N PRO A 165 30.04 36.41 1.91
CA PRO A 165 31.15 35.47 2.08
C PRO A 165 31.50 35.29 3.56
N LYS A 166 31.82 34.05 3.94
CA LYS A 166 32.30 33.65 5.27
C LYS A 166 33.35 34.63 5.79
N ARG A 167 33.00 35.37 6.84
CA ARG A 167 33.95 36.12 7.66
C ARG A 167 34.72 35.10 8.49
N SER A 168 36.03 35.02 8.26
CA SER A 168 36.98 34.22 9.04
C SER A 168 36.91 34.60 10.52
N THR A 169 36.68 33.61 11.38
CA THR A 169 36.90 33.68 12.83
C THR A 169 38.39 33.90 13.12
N PRO A 170 38.79 34.80 14.04
CA PRO A 170 40.19 34.92 14.45
C PRO A 170 40.59 33.74 15.35
N GLU A 171 41.81 33.23 15.18
CA GLU A 171 42.46 32.26 16.08
C GLU A 171 42.66 32.84 17.49
N PRO A 172 42.53 32.04 18.56
CA PRO A 172 42.99 32.42 19.89
C PRO A 172 44.50 32.17 20.07
N PRO A 173 45.21 33.00 20.86
CA PRO A 173 46.68 33.00 20.94
C PRO A 173 47.25 31.80 21.73
N PRO A 174 48.53 31.46 21.51
CA PRO A 174 49.15 30.26 22.05
C PRO A 174 49.65 30.51 23.47
N ASN A 175 49.32 29.63 24.42
CA ASN A 175 50.16 29.31 25.58
C ASN A 175 49.64 28.03 26.27
N LYS A 176 50.48 26.98 26.30
CA LYS A 176 50.29 25.72 27.08
C LYS A 176 51.09 25.82 28.41
N PRO A 177 50.98 24.90 29.40
CA PRO A 177 51.33 23.45 29.27
C PRO A 177 50.22 22.52 29.78
N SER A 178 49.79 21.51 29.02
CA SER A 178 50.25 20.11 29.09
C SER A 178 50.20 19.45 30.48
N ILE A 179 49.16 18.65 30.71
CA ILE A 179 49.25 17.45 31.56
C ILE A 179 48.77 16.26 30.73
N ALA A 180 49.70 15.36 30.42
CA ALA A 180 49.42 14.05 29.88
C ALA A 180 48.92 13.13 31.00
N LYS A 181 47.83 12.39 30.74
CA LYS A 181 47.59 11.11 31.41
C LYS A 181 47.15 10.08 30.38
N SER A 182 48.00 9.06 30.30
CA SER A 182 47.90 7.83 29.52
C SER A 182 46.76 6.91 29.97
N GLY A 183 46.39 6.02 29.05
CA GLY A 183 45.81 4.69 29.33
C GLY A 183 44.28 4.68 29.41
N ALA A 184 43.53 3.83 28.72
CA ALA A 184 43.86 2.53 28.17
C ALA A 184 42.99 2.22 26.94
N ALA A 185 43.60 1.58 25.94
CA ALA A 185 42.91 0.75 24.97
C ALA A 185 42.97 -0.71 25.47
N ILE A 186 41.83 -1.39 25.61
CA ILE A 186 41.75 -2.86 25.68
C ILE A 186 40.48 -3.33 24.94
N ILE A 187 40.68 -3.88 23.73
CA ILE A 187 40.14 -5.14 23.17
C ILE A 187 38.60 -5.32 23.29
N LYS A 188 37.76 -5.13 22.26
CA LYS A 188 37.54 -5.95 21.04
C LYS A 188 37.45 -7.46 21.30
N ASP A 189 36.24 -7.98 21.54
CA ASP A 189 35.91 -9.33 21.09
C ASP A 189 34.45 -9.46 20.64
N CYS A 190 34.32 -10.27 19.59
CA CYS A 190 33.14 -10.58 18.83
C CYS A 190 32.43 -11.81 19.42
N CYS A 191 31.11 -11.86 19.21
CA CYS A 191 30.32 -13.05 18.88
C CYS A 191 30.15 -14.17 19.93
N GLY A 192 28.88 -14.54 20.18
CA GLY A 192 28.50 -15.95 20.33
C GLY A 192 27.77 -16.35 21.62
N ALA A 193 26.46 -16.57 21.47
CA ALA A 193 25.66 -17.61 22.11
C ALA A 193 25.60 -17.68 23.66
N THR A 194 24.42 -17.43 24.24
CA THR A 194 23.50 -18.45 24.80
C THR A 194 22.53 -17.86 25.85
N GLN A 195 21.26 -18.29 25.74
CA GLN A 195 20.20 -18.40 26.77
C GLN A 195 19.75 -17.13 27.53
N CYS A 196 18.53 -16.64 27.28
CA CYS A 196 17.23 -17.11 27.83
C CYS A 196 16.98 -16.78 29.31
N THR A 197 15.95 -15.91 29.46
CA THR A 197 14.92 -15.85 30.51
C THR A 197 15.29 -15.24 31.86
N ILE A 198 14.61 -14.13 32.20
CA ILE A 198 14.15 -13.85 33.56
C ILE A 198 12.68 -13.40 33.46
N MET A 199 11.89 -13.96 34.39
CA MET A 199 10.44 -13.88 34.60
C MET A 199 9.87 -12.47 34.67
#